data_AF-A0A0A6U8G3-F1
#
_entry.id   AF-A0A0A6U8G3-F1
#
_cell.length_a   1.000
_cell.length_b   1.000
_cell.length_c   1.000
_cell.angle_alpha   90.00
_cell.angle_beta   90.00
_cell.angle_gamma   90.00
#
_symmetry.space_group_name_H-M   'P 1'
#
loop_
_entity.id
_entity.type
_entity.pdbx_description
1 polymer ?
#
loop_
_entity_poly.entity_id
_entity_poly.type
_entity_poly.pdbx_seq_one_letter_code
_entity_poly.pdbx_strand_id
1 'polypeptide(L)'
;METIGPAEAAITGAPGPLYRHADMGFYLRTDLKAGPFRFTLTGSGVGVSVGVPGFRIGTGPRGNYIRVGALGTSYFNAPVSPVAVPAPVPVGGPHQAVDMRDMTGVAVQHLAAAHPSDLVTQIQAAAKQRSLWHWAAVALLVLIAVLPPAGLLLLVPGVPGIWWLWQRDLARRSVVVFYQVEDEAAARYEHLTGNAGFVTAVQAVWEVEAQGSLTTPYQQKVNAGASALVGRHPATIDLAGPPCLVTNIAVPSLHGRDRSIYFLPDRALVRHGEQYADIPYFQLGAYFEEQRFVESGTVPGDAQTVGTTWQYANKSGGPDRRYKDNRQLPIMRYGRLTLTSPGGLLMIWDFSRPDVPYALASVLSGMGRTVG
;
A
#
# COMPACT_ATOMS: atom_id res chain seq x y z
N MET A 1 14.53 26.12 -72.57
CA MET A 1 14.07 27.32 -71.85
C MET A 1 13.35 26.83 -70.62
N GLU A 2 13.99 27.05 -69.47
CA GLU A 2 13.54 26.85 -68.08
C GLU A 2 12.83 25.55 -67.65
N THR A 3 13.65 24.68 -67.06
CA THR A 3 13.31 23.83 -65.91
C THR A 3 12.95 24.68 -64.69
N ILE A 4 11.78 24.46 -64.10
CA ILE A 4 11.40 24.92 -62.76
C ILE A 4 11.15 23.69 -61.89
N GLY A 5 11.84 23.57 -60.76
CA GLY A 5 11.39 22.81 -59.58
C GLY A 5 11.29 23.77 -58.39
N PRO A 6 11.10 23.32 -57.14
CA PRO A 6 10.41 22.14 -56.61
C PRO A 6 9.19 22.55 -55.76
N ALA A 7 8.32 21.61 -55.35
CA ALA A 7 7.29 21.85 -54.34
C ALA A 7 7.54 20.99 -53.11
N GLU A 8 8.10 21.64 -52.09
CA GLU A 8 8.20 21.23 -50.70
C GLU A 8 6.83 21.44 -50.04
N ALA A 9 6.23 20.38 -49.47
CA ALA A 9 4.99 20.49 -48.70
C ALA A 9 5.09 19.70 -47.39
N ALA A 10 5.62 20.42 -46.40
CA ALA A 10 5.28 20.39 -44.98
C ALA A 10 4.60 19.12 -44.41
N ILE A 11 5.42 18.35 -43.69
CA ILE A 11 5.04 17.47 -42.58
C ILE A 11 4.30 18.34 -41.55
N THR A 12 2.97 18.29 -41.54
CA THR A 12 2.17 18.95 -40.51
C THR A 12 1.95 17.95 -39.38
N GLY A 13 2.86 18.00 -38.40
CA GLY A 13 2.71 17.34 -37.12
C GLY A 13 1.53 17.91 -36.36
N ALA A 14 0.50 17.09 -36.12
CA ALA A 14 -0.48 17.34 -35.09
C ALA A 14 0.13 16.97 -33.73
N PRO A 15 0.21 17.88 -32.73
CA PRO A 15 0.64 17.52 -31.40
C PRO A 15 -0.52 16.88 -30.65
N GLY A 16 -0.52 15.55 -30.55
CA GLY A 16 -1.28 14.87 -29.51
C GLY A 16 -0.48 14.84 -28.20
N PRO A 17 -1.14 14.86 -27.03
CA PRO A 17 -0.66 14.14 -25.88
C PRO A 17 -1.59 12.93 -25.67
N LEU A 18 -1.20 11.80 -26.25
CA LEU A 18 -1.68 10.50 -25.79
C LEU A 18 -1.09 10.27 -24.39
N TYR A 19 -1.97 10.13 -23.41
CA TYR A 19 -1.67 9.67 -22.06
C TYR A 19 -0.79 8.42 -22.06
N ARG A 20 0.49 8.58 -21.76
CA ARG A 20 1.43 7.47 -21.56
C ARG A 20 1.45 7.08 -20.08
N HIS A 21 0.32 6.59 -19.55
CA HIS A 21 0.26 5.94 -18.23
C HIS A 21 0.37 4.41 -18.31
N ALA A 22 0.38 3.84 -19.52
CA ALA A 22 0.24 2.39 -19.73
C ALA A 22 1.55 1.59 -19.66
N ASP A 23 2.72 2.22 -19.55
CA ASP A 23 4.01 1.52 -19.62
C ASP A 23 4.65 1.19 -18.26
N MET A 24 4.07 1.63 -17.14
CA MET A 24 4.64 1.44 -15.80
C MET A 24 3.84 0.38 -15.02
N GLY A 25 4.49 -0.72 -14.59
CA GLY A 25 3.85 -1.95 -14.10
C GLY A 25 3.16 -1.88 -12.73
N PHE A 26 3.21 -0.73 -12.04
CA PHE A 26 2.69 -0.57 -10.67
C PHE A 26 1.35 0.17 -10.58
N TYR A 27 0.87 0.77 -11.68
CA TYR A 27 -0.47 1.34 -11.72
C TYR A 27 -1.49 0.21 -11.92
N LEU A 28 -2.38 0.03 -10.94
CA LEU A 28 -3.35 -1.07 -10.94
C LEU A 28 -4.63 -0.72 -11.69
N ARG A 29 -5.05 0.55 -11.65
CA ARG A 29 -6.35 0.99 -12.17
C ARG A 29 -6.43 2.50 -12.30
N THR A 30 -7.19 2.96 -13.28
CA THR A 30 -7.48 4.39 -13.51
C THR A 30 -8.69 4.89 -12.72
N ASP A 31 -9.55 3.97 -12.24
CA ASP A 31 -10.72 4.28 -11.42
C ASP A 31 -10.69 3.60 -10.04
N LEU A 32 -11.09 4.35 -9.00
CA LEU A 32 -11.19 3.89 -7.62
C LEU A 32 -12.63 3.92 -7.14
N LYS A 33 -13.03 2.96 -6.31
CA LYS A 33 -14.36 2.90 -5.71
C LYS A 33 -14.26 2.87 -4.19
N ALA A 34 -15.08 3.67 -3.53
CA ALA A 34 -15.20 3.76 -2.07
C ALA A 34 -16.68 3.92 -1.70
N GLY A 35 -17.34 2.81 -1.35
CA GLY A 35 -18.80 2.78 -1.17
C GLY A 35 -19.54 3.12 -2.48
N PRO A 36 -20.54 4.03 -2.47
CA PRO A 36 -21.31 4.39 -3.66
C PRO A 36 -20.57 5.37 -4.59
N PHE A 37 -19.37 5.80 -4.20
CA PHE A 37 -18.57 6.80 -4.90
C PHE A 37 -17.55 6.12 -5.81
N ARG A 38 -17.51 6.55 -7.07
CA ARG A 38 -16.46 6.24 -8.04
C ARG A 38 -15.63 7.47 -8.29
N PHE A 39 -14.33 7.33 -8.17
CA PHE A 39 -13.34 8.36 -8.37
C PHE A 39 -12.52 8.03 -9.61
N THR A 40 -12.24 9.02 -10.45
CA THR A 40 -11.46 8.84 -11.69
C THR A 40 -10.33 9.86 -11.73
N LEU A 41 -9.15 9.44 -12.17
CA LEU A 41 -8.04 10.33 -12.50
C LEU A 41 -8.30 11.03 -13.84
N THR A 42 -8.26 12.36 -13.84
CA THR A 42 -8.20 13.18 -15.06
C THR A 42 -6.92 14.01 -15.06
N GLY A 43 -6.53 14.56 -16.21
CA GLY A 43 -5.24 15.28 -16.39
C GLY A 43 -5.17 16.59 -15.62
N SER A 44 -6.31 17.00 -15.09
CA SER A 44 -6.53 18.20 -14.29
C SER A 44 -6.72 17.90 -12.80
N GLY A 45 -6.93 16.65 -12.36
CA GLY A 45 -7.15 16.29 -10.96
C GLY A 45 -7.96 15.01 -10.72
N VAL A 46 -8.69 14.96 -9.59
CA VAL A 46 -9.55 13.82 -9.20
C VAL A 46 -11.03 14.17 -9.40
N GLY A 47 -11.72 13.42 -10.27
CA GLY A 47 -13.17 13.51 -10.45
C GLY A 47 -13.92 12.56 -9.51
N VAL A 48 -15.03 13.02 -8.91
CA VAL A 48 -15.92 12.20 -8.05
C VAL A 48 -17.27 12.02 -8.73
N SER A 49 -17.79 10.78 -8.77
CA SER A 49 -19.12 10.45 -9.28
C SER A 49 -19.84 9.50 -8.32
N VAL A 50 -21.17 9.62 -8.22
CA VAL A 50 -22.03 8.72 -7.42
C VAL A 50 -22.94 7.95 -8.37
N GLY A 51 -23.07 6.64 -8.18
CA GLY A 51 -23.79 5.77 -9.09
C GLY A 51 -25.32 5.85 -8.99
N VAL A 52 -25.93 6.65 -9.89
CA VAL A 52 -27.14 6.32 -10.70
C VAL A 52 -26.94 7.07 -12.03
N PRO A 53 -27.14 6.46 -13.22
CA PRO A 53 -27.09 7.19 -14.49
C PRO A 53 -28.07 8.37 -14.45
N GLY A 54 -27.56 9.60 -14.51
CA GLY A 54 -28.38 10.82 -14.53
C GLY A 54 -28.56 11.55 -13.18
N PHE A 55 -27.99 11.08 -12.07
CA PHE A 55 -28.11 11.77 -10.76
C PHE A 55 -26.74 12.15 -10.20
N ARG A 56 -26.36 13.43 -10.29
CA ARG A 56 -25.10 13.98 -9.77
C ARG A 56 -25.39 14.81 -8.52
N ILE A 57 -25.26 14.20 -7.34
CA ILE A 57 -25.19 14.95 -6.06
C ILE A 57 -23.79 14.73 -5.50
N GLY A 58 -22.94 15.75 -5.62
CA GLY A 58 -21.61 15.77 -5.02
C GLY A 58 -21.72 16.09 -3.53
N THR A 59 -21.86 15.06 -2.69
CA THR A 59 -21.75 15.20 -1.23
C THR A 59 -20.70 14.23 -0.70
N GLY A 60 -19.47 14.73 -0.50
CA GLY A 60 -18.45 13.98 0.23
C GLY A 60 -17.00 14.37 -0.13
N PRO A 61 -16.21 14.91 0.82
CA PRO A 61 -14.81 15.25 0.62
C PRO A 61 -13.91 14.08 1.00
N ARG A 62 -13.30 13.36 0.04
CA ARG A 62 -12.36 12.25 0.34
C ARG A 62 -11.30 11.93 -0.72
N GLY A 63 -11.19 12.71 -1.80
CA GLY A 63 -10.15 12.48 -2.81
C GLY A 63 -8.87 13.22 -2.44
N ASN A 64 -7.87 12.52 -1.92
CA ASN A 64 -6.53 13.07 -1.76
C ASN A 64 -5.74 12.83 -3.05
N TYR A 65 -4.99 13.82 -3.49
CA TYR A 65 -4.15 13.75 -4.69
C TYR A 65 -2.70 14.07 -4.30
N ILE A 66 -1.80 13.14 -4.63
CA ILE A 66 -0.39 13.24 -4.28
C ILE A 66 0.43 13.16 -5.57
N ARG A 67 1.17 14.22 -5.85
CA ARG A 67 2.14 14.26 -6.95
C ARG A 67 3.53 14.06 -6.38
N VAL A 68 4.26 13.10 -6.92
CA VAL A 68 5.63 12.77 -6.54
C VAL A 68 6.51 12.89 -7.77
N GLY A 69 7.44 13.84 -7.78
CA GLY A 69 8.34 14.06 -8.92
C GLY A 69 9.68 14.64 -8.49
N ALA A 70 10.51 15.03 -9.47
CA ALA A 70 11.86 15.53 -9.23
C ALA A 70 11.91 16.82 -8.38
N LEU A 71 10.83 17.61 -8.38
CA LEU A 71 10.69 18.85 -7.59
C LEU A 71 10.14 18.61 -6.17
N GLY A 72 9.94 17.35 -5.76
CA GLY A 72 9.44 16.98 -4.43
C GLY A 72 8.02 16.39 -4.43
N THR A 73 7.42 16.29 -3.24
CA THR A 73 6.07 15.74 -3.03
C THR A 73 5.07 16.85 -2.73
N SER A 74 3.98 16.90 -3.48
CA SER A 74 2.91 17.89 -3.30
C SER A 74 1.59 17.19 -2.95
N TYR A 75 0.92 17.67 -1.90
CA TYR A 75 -0.35 17.11 -1.41
C TYR A 75 -1.48 18.09 -1.68
N PHE A 76 -2.56 17.56 -2.23
CA PHE A 76 -3.72 18.32 -2.62
C PHE A 76 -5.00 17.64 -2.14
N ASN A 77 -5.94 18.40 -1.61
CA ASN A 77 -7.27 17.92 -1.27
C ASN A 77 -8.27 18.32 -2.36
N ALA A 78 -9.10 17.38 -2.81
CA ALA A 78 -10.25 17.70 -3.66
C ALA A 78 -11.18 18.68 -2.91
N PRO A 79 -11.61 19.81 -3.51
CA PRO A 79 -12.42 20.79 -2.81
C PRO A 79 -13.81 20.26 -2.51
N VAL A 80 -14.38 20.77 -1.42
CA VAL A 80 -15.77 20.56 -1.00
C VAL A 80 -16.68 21.36 -1.95
N SER A 81 -17.12 20.74 -3.04
CA SER A 81 -18.08 21.26 -4.04
C SER A 81 -17.57 22.35 -5.00
N PRO A 82 -17.88 22.27 -6.31
CA PRO A 82 -17.90 23.44 -7.17
C PRO A 82 -19.23 24.16 -6.94
N VAL A 83 -19.26 25.16 -6.05
CA VAL A 83 -20.25 26.23 -6.28
C VAL A 83 -19.73 26.95 -7.53
N ALA A 84 -20.36 26.67 -8.67
CA ALA A 84 -20.18 27.51 -9.85
C ALA A 84 -20.61 28.92 -9.45
N VAL A 85 -19.64 29.79 -9.16
CA VAL A 85 -19.89 31.23 -9.13
C VAL A 85 -20.22 31.60 -10.58
N PRO A 86 -21.44 32.06 -10.90
CA PRO A 86 -21.70 32.53 -12.26
C PRO A 86 -20.90 33.82 -12.46
N ALA A 87 -19.80 33.75 -13.21
CA ALA A 87 -19.14 34.94 -13.71
C ALA A 87 -20.09 35.65 -14.70
N PRO A 88 -20.19 36.99 -14.68
CA PRO A 88 -21.10 37.72 -15.55
C PRO A 88 -20.71 37.51 -17.01
N VAL A 89 -21.69 37.16 -17.83
CA VAL A 89 -21.56 36.93 -19.27
C VAL A 89 -21.18 38.25 -19.95
N PRO A 90 -20.04 38.36 -20.68
CA PRO A 90 -19.85 39.45 -21.61
C PRO A 90 -20.75 39.21 -22.83
N VAL A 91 -21.69 40.11 -23.07
CA VAL A 91 -22.47 40.14 -24.30
C VAL A 91 -21.57 40.66 -25.42
N GLY A 92 -21.27 39.83 -26.43
CA GLY A 92 -20.74 40.33 -27.70
C GLY A 92 -20.00 39.31 -28.57
N GLY A 93 -20.56 39.00 -29.75
CA GLY A 93 -19.82 38.54 -30.93
C GLY A 93 -20.21 37.17 -31.50
N PRO A 94 -20.60 37.07 -32.79
CA PRO A 94 -21.01 35.81 -33.40
C PRO A 94 -19.81 35.11 -34.04
N HIS A 95 -19.13 34.26 -33.28
CA HIS A 95 -18.41 33.12 -33.85
C HIS A 95 -18.65 31.90 -32.97
N GLN A 96 -19.37 30.93 -33.53
CA GLN A 96 -19.53 29.59 -32.99
C GLN A 96 -18.17 28.87 -33.00
N ALA A 97 -17.28 29.23 -32.08
CA ALA A 97 -16.38 28.24 -31.53
C ALA A 97 -17.19 27.52 -30.46
N VAL A 98 -17.46 26.23 -30.65
CA VAL A 98 -17.92 25.38 -29.56
C VAL A 98 -16.76 25.37 -28.56
N ASP A 99 -16.83 26.24 -27.56
CA ASP A 99 -15.95 26.19 -26.40
C ASP A 99 -16.22 24.87 -25.69
N MET A 100 -15.40 23.87 -26.02
CA MET A 100 -15.28 22.63 -25.27
C MET A 100 -14.76 22.99 -23.88
N ARG A 101 -15.69 23.31 -22.98
CA ARG A 101 -15.42 23.45 -21.56
C ARG A 101 -15.20 22.07 -20.99
N ASP A 102 -13.97 21.82 -20.52
CA ASP A 102 -13.66 20.63 -19.75
C ASP A 102 -14.52 20.62 -18.47
N MET A 103 -15.58 19.82 -18.48
CA MET A 103 -16.48 19.64 -17.33
C MET A 103 -15.97 18.54 -16.39
N THR A 104 -14.72 18.11 -16.54
CA THR A 104 -14.15 16.92 -15.91
C THR A 104 -13.04 17.28 -14.94
N GLY A 105 -13.45 17.72 -13.76
CA GLY A 105 -12.55 17.85 -12.60
C GLY A 105 -12.06 19.26 -12.32
N VAL A 106 -11.71 19.48 -11.05
CA VAL A 106 -11.15 20.75 -10.58
C VAL A 106 -9.69 20.79 -10.99
N ALA A 107 -9.30 21.78 -11.81
CA ALA A 107 -7.91 21.99 -12.20
C ALA A 107 -7.01 22.12 -10.95
N VAL A 108 -5.82 21.49 -10.98
CA VAL A 108 -4.83 21.43 -9.88
C VAL A 108 -4.62 22.79 -9.17
N GLN A 109 -4.69 23.89 -9.93
CA GLN A 109 -4.59 25.28 -9.44
C GLN A 109 -5.69 25.71 -8.44
N HIS A 110 -6.78 24.94 -8.31
CA HIS A 110 -7.88 25.18 -7.37
C HIS A 110 -7.94 24.13 -6.25
N LEU A 111 -6.99 23.19 -6.17
CA LEU A 111 -6.90 22.26 -5.07
C LEU A 111 -6.23 22.93 -3.87
N ALA A 112 -6.80 22.76 -2.67
CA ALA A 112 -6.17 23.26 -1.46
C ALA A 112 -4.92 22.45 -1.13
N ALA A 113 -3.80 23.13 -0.88
CA ALA A 113 -2.58 22.50 -0.37
C ALA A 113 -2.90 21.78 0.95
N ALA A 114 -2.56 20.50 1.04
CA ALA A 114 -2.77 19.65 2.21
C ALA A 114 -1.44 19.39 2.92
N HIS A 115 -1.49 19.09 4.22
CA HIS A 115 -0.29 18.66 4.94
C HIS A 115 -0.19 17.13 4.97
N PRO A 116 1.01 16.54 4.82
CA PRO A 116 1.34 15.14 5.13
C PRO A 116 0.55 14.48 6.29
N SER A 117 0.45 15.17 7.41
CA SER A 117 -0.22 14.69 8.64
C SER A 117 -1.74 14.53 8.48
N ASP A 118 -2.35 15.27 7.56
CA ASP A 118 -3.79 15.24 7.33
C ASP A 118 -4.22 13.89 6.74
N LEU A 119 -3.36 13.29 5.90
CA LEU A 119 -3.61 11.96 5.37
C LEU A 119 -3.63 10.89 6.48
N VAL A 120 -2.64 10.92 7.37
CA VAL A 120 -2.51 9.93 8.45
C VAL A 120 -3.65 10.06 9.46
N THR A 121 -4.02 11.30 9.81
CA THR A 121 -5.16 11.54 10.69
C THR A 121 -6.47 11.06 10.07
N GLN A 122 -6.66 11.24 8.76
CA GLN A 122 -7.81 10.67 8.03
C GLN A 122 -7.82 9.14 8.04
N ILE A 123 -6.67 8.50 7.78
CA ILE A 123 -6.51 7.04 7.82
C ILE A 123 -6.83 6.51 9.22
N GLN A 124 -6.28 7.15 10.26
CA GLN A 124 -6.53 6.78 11.64
C GLN A 124 -8.01 6.96 12.03
N ALA A 125 -8.64 8.05 11.60
CA ALA A 125 -10.06 8.30 11.83
C ALA A 125 -10.95 7.27 11.12
N ALA A 126 -10.58 6.85 9.91
CA ALA A 126 -11.26 5.81 9.15
C ALA A 126 -11.11 4.43 9.81
N ALA A 127 -9.91 4.12 10.35
CA ALA A 127 -9.62 2.85 11.00
C ALA A 127 -10.41 2.62 12.31
N LYS A 128 -10.68 3.69 13.07
CA LYS A 128 -11.44 3.63 14.34
C LYS A 128 -12.95 3.50 14.17
N GLN A 129 -13.48 3.60 12.94
CA GLN A 129 -14.91 3.52 12.75
C GLN A 129 -15.42 2.09 12.89
N ARG A 130 -16.37 1.92 13.82
CA ARG A 130 -17.03 0.63 14.05
C ARG A 130 -18.19 0.42 13.09
N SER A 131 -18.24 -0.78 12.52
CA SER A 131 -19.28 -1.20 11.59
C SER A 131 -20.60 -1.52 12.30
N LEU A 132 -21.53 -0.56 12.30
CA LEU A 132 -22.82 -0.70 12.99
C LEU A 132 -23.89 -1.47 12.20
N TRP A 133 -23.68 -1.72 10.89
CA TRP A 133 -24.70 -2.34 10.05
C TRP A 133 -25.03 -3.78 10.49
N HIS A 134 -24.06 -4.53 11.04
CA HIS A 134 -24.29 -5.88 11.57
C HIS A 134 -25.32 -5.87 12.71
N TRP A 135 -25.27 -4.87 13.60
CA TRP A 135 -26.24 -4.73 14.69
C TRP A 135 -27.63 -4.39 14.18
N ALA A 136 -27.72 -3.54 13.14
CA ALA A 136 -28.99 -3.26 12.48
C ALA A 136 -29.58 -4.51 11.80
N ALA A 137 -28.73 -5.36 11.19
CA ALA A 137 -29.15 -6.62 10.58
C ALA A 137 -29.66 -7.63 11.62
N VAL A 138 -28.95 -7.76 12.75
CA VAL A 138 -29.39 -8.62 13.87
C VAL A 138 -30.71 -8.11 14.46
N ALA A 139 -30.85 -6.80 14.68
CA ALA A 139 -32.09 -6.21 15.16
C ALA A 139 -33.28 -6.46 14.21
N LEU A 140 -33.05 -6.37 12.89
CA LEU A 140 -34.07 -6.69 11.89
C LEU A 140 -34.48 -8.16 11.95
N LEU A 141 -33.51 -9.09 12.05
CA LEU A 141 -33.80 -10.52 12.15
C LEU A 141 -34.61 -10.86 13.40
N VAL A 142 -34.28 -10.26 14.55
CA VAL A 142 -35.03 -10.43 15.80
C VAL A 142 -36.46 -9.90 15.65
N LEU A 143 -36.64 -8.73 15.03
CA LEU A 143 -37.96 -8.13 14.84
C LEU A 143 -38.86 -8.96 13.90
N ILE A 144 -38.28 -9.57 12.86
CA ILE A 144 -38.98 -10.51 11.98
C ILE A 144 -39.45 -11.75 12.75
N ALA A 145 -38.60 -12.31 13.63
CA ALA A 145 -38.92 -13.51 14.40
C ALA A 145 -40.02 -13.28 15.46
N VAL A 146 -40.13 -12.07 16.01
CA VAL A 146 -41.09 -11.74 17.08
C VAL A 146 -42.50 -11.40 16.54
N LEU A 147 -42.64 -10.98 15.29
CA LEU A 147 -43.93 -10.54 14.72
C LEU A 147 -44.47 -11.38 13.54
N PRO A 148 -44.50 -12.72 13.54
CA PRO A 148 -45.05 -13.47 12.40
C PRO A 148 -46.58 -13.27 12.23
N PRO A 149 -47.12 -13.15 10.99
CA PRO A 149 -46.42 -13.05 9.70
C PRO A 149 -46.04 -11.60 9.32
N ALA A 150 -46.53 -10.59 10.07
CA ALA A 150 -46.34 -9.17 9.78
C ALA A 150 -44.86 -8.73 9.71
N GLY A 151 -43.98 -9.44 10.42
CA GLY A 151 -42.53 -9.20 10.45
C GLY A 151 -41.88 -9.33 9.08
N LEU A 152 -42.42 -10.15 8.18
CA LEU A 152 -41.93 -10.25 6.80
C LEU A 152 -42.06 -8.93 6.03
N LEU A 153 -43.05 -8.08 6.37
CA LEU A 153 -43.21 -6.77 5.74
C LEU A 153 -42.04 -5.81 6.04
N LEU A 154 -41.30 -6.04 7.14
CA LEU A 154 -40.15 -5.23 7.52
C LEU A 154 -38.93 -5.45 6.61
N LEU A 155 -38.91 -6.52 5.81
CA LEU A 155 -37.85 -6.74 4.82
C LEU A 155 -37.83 -5.63 3.75
N VAL A 156 -39.00 -5.10 3.38
CA VAL A 156 -39.14 -4.10 2.31
C VAL A 156 -38.36 -2.81 2.61
N PRO A 157 -38.50 -2.17 3.79
CA PRO A 157 -37.64 -1.05 4.18
C PRO A 157 -36.32 -1.50 4.84
N GLY A 158 -36.30 -2.66 5.49
CA GLY A 158 -35.15 -3.13 6.27
C GLY A 158 -33.94 -3.49 5.42
N VAL A 159 -34.15 -4.19 4.30
CA VAL A 159 -33.05 -4.59 3.40
C VAL A 159 -32.38 -3.36 2.74
N PRO A 160 -33.13 -2.41 2.14
CA PRO A 160 -32.54 -1.16 1.64
C PRO A 160 -31.86 -0.34 2.74
N GLY A 161 -32.44 -0.29 3.94
CA GLY A 161 -31.85 0.40 5.10
C GLY A 161 -30.50 -0.19 5.53
N ILE A 162 -30.40 -1.52 5.62
CA ILE A 162 -29.14 -2.22 5.92
C ILE A 162 -28.12 -2.00 4.79
N TRP A 163 -28.56 -2.12 3.54
CA TRP A 163 -27.70 -1.87 2.39
C TRP A 163 -27.15 -0.43 2.38
N TRP A 164 -27.98 0.56 2.69
CA TRP A 164 -27.56 1.95 2.85
C TRP A 164 -26.57 2.14 4.01
N LEU A 165 -26.83 1.52 5.16
CA LEU A 165 -25.90 1.56 6.31
C LEU A 165 -24.55 0.91 5.97
N TRP A 166 -24.57 -0.20 5.22
CA TRP A 166 -23.37 -0.87 4.73
C TRP A 166 -22.57 0.02 3.76
N GLN A 167 -23.24 0.64 2.78
CA GLN A 167 -22.62 1.60 1.86
C GLN A 167 -22.01 2.81 2.58
N ARG A 168 -22.73 3.34 3.57
CA ARG A 168 -22.26 4.44 4.42
C ARG A 168 -21.06 4.03 5.27
N ASP A 169 -21.02 2.82 5.80
CA ASP A 169 -19.89 2.29 6.57
C ASP A 169 -18.65 2.15 5.69
N LEU A 170 -18.80 1.56 4.50
CA LEU A 170 -17.71 1.46 3.51
C LEU A 170 -17.12 2.82 3.18
N ALA A 171 -17.97 3.81 2.85
CA ALA A 171 -17.52 5.16 2.51
C ALA A 171 -16.85 5.92 3.67
N ARG A 172 -17.15 5.54 4.92
CA ARG A 172 -16.57 6.14 6.13
C ARG A 172 -15.24 5.51 6.52
N ARG A 173 -15.04 4.24 6.18
CA ARG A 173 -13.84 3.45 6.48
C ARG A 173 -12.81 3.49 5.36
N SER A 174 -13.14 4.08 4.22
CA SER A 174 -12.23 4.26 3.08
C SER A 174 -11.72 5.70 2.98
N VAL A 175 -10.40 5.86 2.83
CA VAL A 175 -9.70 7.07 2.42
C VAL A 175 -9.19 6.82 1.01
N VAL A 176 -9.55 7.68 0.06
CA VAL A 176 -9.17 7.52 -1.35
C VAL A 176 -7.97 8.41 -1.63
N VAL A 177 -6.90 7.82 -2.15
CA VAL A 177 -5.68 8.55 -2.51
C VAL A 177 -5.30 8.21 -3.93
N PHE A 178 -5.08 9.24 -4.74
CA PHE A 178 -4.54 9.11 -6.08
C PHE A 178 -3.10 9.57 -6.12
N TYR A 179 -2.23 8.66 -6.52
CA TYR A 179 -0.82 8.94 -6.74
C TYR A 179 -0.56 9.20 -8.21
N GLN A 180 0.12 10.31 -8.48
CA GLN A 180 0.81 10.59 -9.74
C GLN A 180 2.30 10.62 -9.44
N VAL A 181 2.99 9.53 -9.77
CA VAL A 181 4.44 9.42 -9.61
C VAL A 181 5.08 9.63 -10.97
N GLU A 182 6.01 10.58 -11.06
CA GLU A 182 6.67 11.03 -12.29
C GLU A 182 8.16 10.68 -12.29
N ASP A 183 8.71 10.55 -13.50
CA ASP A 183 10.15 10.49 -13.79
C ASP A 183 10.95 9.49 -12.93
N GLU A 184 12.01 9.96 -12.27
CA GLU A 184 12.95 9.18 -11.49
C GLU A 184 12.31 8.56 -10.22
N ALA A 185 11.28 9.20 -9.67
CA ALA A 185 10.54 8.65 -8.54
C ALA A 185 9.70 7.44 -8.99
N ALA A 186 9.15 7.47 -10.21
CA ALA A 186 8.38 6.37 -10.77
C ALA A 186 9.28 5.15 -11.01
N ALA A 187 10.45 5.35 -11.63
CA ALA A 187 11.40 4.25 -11.85
C ALA A 187 11.85 3.59 -10.53
N ARG A 188 12.12 4.38 -9.48
CA ARG A 188 12.50 3.85 -8.16
C ARG A 188 11.36 3.09 -7.49
N TYR A 189 10.14 3.61 -7.58
CA TYR A 189 8.97 2.92 -7.04
C TYR A 189 8.65 1.66 -7.83
N GLU A 190 8.91 1.65 -9.14
CA GLU A 190 8.84 0.47 -9.98
C GLU A 190 9.90 -0.57 -9.62
N HIS A 191 11.09 -0.19 -9.16
CA HIS A 191 12.02 -1.18 -8.60
C HIS A 191 11.49 -1.84 -7.31
N LEU A 192 10.66 -1.12 -6.54
CA LEU A 192 10.00 -1.66 -5.34
C LEU A 192 8.81 -2.58 -5.67
N THR A 193 8.10 -2.31 -6.78
CA THR A 193 6.81 -2.93 -7.12
C THR A 193 6.85 -3.85 -8.36
N GLY A 194 7.58 -3.43 -9.39
CA GLY A 194 7.72 -4.05 -10.71
C GLY A 194 8.37 -5.42 -10.69
N ASN A 195 9.04 -5.77 -9.60
CA ASN A 195 9.21 -7.16 -9.26
C ASN A 195 8.01 -7.62 -8.43
N ALA A 196 6.90 -8.01 -9.08
CA ALA A 196 6.02 -9.03 -8.50
C ALA A 196 6.84 -10.26 -8.03
N GLY A 197 8.06 -10.40 -8.57
CA GLY A 197 9.18 -11.15 -8.02
C GLY A 197 9.39 -11.00 -6.51
N PHE A 198 9.39 -9.84 -5.84
CA PHE A 198 9.73 -9.84 -4.40
C PHE A 198 8.67 -10.55 -3.53
N VAL A 199 7.39 -10.46 -3.91
CA VAL A 199 6.28 -11.15 -3.23
C VAL A 199 6.24 -12.63 -3.59
N THR A 200 6.46 -12.97 -4.86
CA THR A 200 6.42 -14.36 -5.35
C THR A 200 7.73 -15.12 -5.19
N ALA A 201 8.85 -14.43 -5.00
CA ALA A 201 10.17 -15.02 -4.90
C ALA A 201 10.38 -15.73 -3.57
N VAL A 202 9.68 -15.28 -2.52
CA VAL A 202 9.90 -15.73 -1.15
C VAL A 202 8.75 -16.64 -0.71
N GLN A 203 9.07 -17.87 -0.30
CA GLN A 203 8.09 -18.82 0.22
C GLN A 203 7.78 -18.59 1.69
N ALA A 204 8.75 -18.05 2.46
CA ALA A 204 8.59 -17.86 3.89
C ALA A 204 9.23 -16.58 4.40
N VAL A 205 8.44 -15.86 5.20
CA VAL A 205 8.81 -14.58 5.79
C VAL A 205 8.37 -14.62 7.23
N TRP A 206 9.16 -14.03 8.12
CA TRP A 206 8.88 -14.04 9.54
C TRP A 206 9.12 -12.68 10.18
N GLU A 207 8.27 -12.35 11.14
CA GLU A 207 8.48 -11.24 12.06
C GLU A 207 9.23 -11.71 13.30
N VAL A 208 10.36 -11.07 13.59
CA VAL A 208 11.17 -11.33 14.78
C VAL A 208 10.68 -10.44 15.91
N GLU A 209 10.10 -11.05 16.94
CA GLU A 209 9.57 -10.36 18.11
C GLU A 209 10.61 -10.23 19.22
N ALA A 210 11.41 -11.27 19.41
CA ALA A 210 12.40 -11.34 20.48
C ALA A 210 13.64 -12.11 20.05
N GLN A 211 14.81 -11.65 20.50
CA GLN A 211 16.08 -12.35 20.35
C GLN A 211 16.76 -12.44 21.72
N GLY A 212 17.13 -13.65 22.13
CA GLY A 212 17.89 -13.91 23.36
C GLY A 212 19.24 -14.52 23.04
N SER A 213 20.34 -13.89 23.47
CA SER A 213 21.69 -14.44 23.28
C SER A 213 21.91 -15.67 24.15
N LEU A 214 22.46 -16.75 23.57
CA LEU A 214 22.82 -17.98 24.28
C LEU A 214 24.31 -17.92 24.63
N THR A 215 24.60 -17.48 25.85
CA THR A 215 25.98 -17.22 26.30
C THR A 215 26.65 -18.43 26.93
N THR A 216 25.88 -19.40 27.47
CA THR A 216 26.47 -20.55 28.17
C THR A 216 26.65 -21.76 27.23
N PRO A 217 27.73 -22.56 27.42
CA PRO A 217 27.96 -23.76 26.61
C PRO A 217 26.84 -24.81 26.72
N TYR A 218 26.15 -24.86 27.87
CA TYR A 218 25.00 -25.75 28.05
C TYR A 218 23.80 -25.28 27.21
N GLN A 219 23.49 -23.97 27.23
CA GLN A 219 22.42 -23.40 26.42
C GLN A 219 22.65 -23.60 24.92
N GLN A 220 23.89 -23.37 24.45
CA GLN A 220 24.24 -23.61 23.05
C GLN A 220 24.08 -25.09 22.71
N LYS A 221 24.56 -26.00 23.59
CA LYS A 221 24.44 -27.44 23.40
C LYS A 221 23.00 -27.93 23.23
N VAL A 222 22.06 -27.45 24.06
CA VAL A 222 20.65 -27.87 24.00
C VAL A 222 19.85 -27.17 22.90
N ASN A 223 20.41 -26.14 22.28
CA ASN A 223 19.81 -25.40 21.16
C ASN A 223 20.65 -25.57 19.87
N ALA A 224 21.12 -26.79 19.61
CA ALA A 224 21.81 -27.15 18.36
C ALA A 224 23.05 -26.31 17.99
N GLY A 225 23.72 -25.73 18.99
CA GLY A 225 24.88 -24.86 18.81
C GLY A 225 24.53 -23.43 18.40
N ALA A 226 23.26 -23.02 18.45
CA ALA A 226 22.84 -21.67 18.09
C ALA A 226 23.44 -20.62 19.03
N SER A 227 23.81 -19.46 18.48
CA SER A 227 24.30 -18.30 19.24
C SER A 227 23.18 -17.48 19.88
N ALA A 228 21.95 -17.60 19.38
CA ALA A 228 20.78 -16.90 19.90
C ALA A 228 19.51 -17.74 19.69
N LEU A 229 18.56 -17.56 20.61
CA LEU A 229 17.17 -18.01 20.45
C LEU A 229 16.36 -16.87 19.86
N VAL A 230 15.61 -17.14 18.79
CA VAL A 230 14.81 -16.14 18.09
C VAL A 230 13.33 -16.53 18.17
N GLY A 231 12.53 -15.69 18.82
CA GLY A 231 11.07 -15.76 18.78
C GLY A 231 10.59 -15.09 17.50
N ARG A 232 10.07 -15.89 16.56
CA ARG A 232 9.58 -15.40 15.28
C ARG A 232 8.17 -15.92 14.98
N HIS A 233 7.37 -15.12 14.28
CA HIS A 233 6.03 -15.49 13.81
C HIS A 233 5.97 -15.44 12.29
N PRO A 234 5.18 -16.30 11.63
CA PRO A 234 4.94 -16.18 10.20
C PRO A 234 4.41 -14.77 9.85
N ALA A 235 5.02 -14.16 8.85
CA ALA A 235 4.63 -12.87 8.31
C ALA A 235 4.21 -13.05 6.84
N THR A 236 3.46 -12.09 6.33
CA THR A 236 3.00 -12.10 4.94
C THR A 236 3.44 -10.84 4.21
N ILE A 237 3.60 -10.96 2.91
CA ILE A 237 3.99 -9.88 2.01
C ILE A 237 2.93 -9.79 0.94
N ASP A 238 2.52 -8.58 0.60
CA ASP A 238 1.68 -8.35 -0.56
C ASP A 238 1.96 -6.98 -1.21
N LEU A 239 1.14 -6.66 -2.20
CA LEU A 239 1.13 -5.38 -2.92
C LEU A 239 -0.13 -4.56 -2.60
N ALA A 240 -0.80 -4.86 -1.49
CA ALA A 240 -2.03 -4.21 -1.07
C ALA A 240 -1.74 -3.13 -0.03
N GLY A 241 -2.37 -1.95 -0.20
CA GLY A 241 -2.28 -0.89 0.81
C GLY A 241 -3.03 -1.24 2.10
N PRO A 242 -2.97 -0.34 3.11
CA PRO A 242 -3.80 -0.47 4.31
C PRO A 242 -5.27 -0.71 3.95
N PRO A 243 -6.04 -1.47 4.74
CA PRO A 243 -7.43 -1.84 4.40
C PRO A 243 -8.38 -0.63 4.28
N CYS A 244 -8.02 0.49 4.91
CA CYS A 244 -8.75 1.74 4.81
C CYS A 244 -8.25 2.65 3.67
N LEU A 245 -7.13 2.31 3.00
CA LEU A 245 -6.57 3.09 1.91
C LEU A 245 -7.00 2.50 0.56
N VAL A 246 -7.72 3.29 -0.23
CA VAL A 246 -8.07 2.95 -1.60
C VAL A 246 -7.16 3.77 -2.53
N THR A 247 -6.27 3.10 -3.25
CA THR A 247 -5.29 3.73 -4.13
C THR A 247 -5.21 3.08 -5.51
N ASN A 248 -4.68 3.82 -6.48
CA ASN A 248 -4.46 3.45 -7.88
C ASN A 248 -3.14 2.74 -8.14
N ILE A 249 -2.23 2.73 -7.16
CA ILE A 249 -0.92 2.08 -7.25
C ILE A 249 -0.85 0.81 -6.39
N ALA A 250 -0.01 -0.13 -6.79
CA ALA A 250 0.41 -1.25 -5.94
C ALA A 250 1.25 -0.71 -4.77
N VAL A 251 0.96 -1.17 -3.55
CA VAL A 251 1.65 -0.73 -2.33
C VAL A 251 2.35 -1.93 -1.71
N PRO A 252 3.68 -2.03 -1.81
CA PRO A 252 4.46 -3.06 -1.15
C PRO A 252 4.23 -3.03 0.36
N SER A 253 3.84 -4.16 0.92
CA SER A 253 3.41 -4.24 2.31
C SER A 253 3.94 -5.48 2.99
N LEU A 254 4.27 -5.32 4.26
CA LEU A 254 4.83 -6.36 5.11
C LEU A 254 3.99 -6.43 6.38
N HIS A 255 3.34 -7.57 6.54
CA HIS A 255 2.36 -7.84 7.57
C HIS A 255 2.93 -8.82 8.60
N GLY A 256 3.21 -8.30 9.79
CA GLY A 256 3.51 -9.09 10.97
C GLY A 256 2.25 -9.51 11.72
N ARG A 257 2.43 -9.87 13.00
CA ARG A 257 1.37 -10.32 13.89
C ARG A 257 0.43 -9.18 14.30
N ASP A 258 1.01 -8.15 14.91
CA ASP A 258 0.26 -6.98 15.42
C ASP A 258 0.63 -5.69 14.69
N ARG A 259 1.74 -5.70 13.95
CA ARG A 259 2.31 -4.55 13.25
C ARG A 259 2.41 -4.82 11.75
N SER A 260 2.20 -3.80 10.95
CA SER A 260 2.44 -3.87 9.50
C SER A 260 3.09 -2.59 9.02
N ILE A 261 3.91 -2.66 7.98
CA ILE A 261 4.39 -1.48 7.26
C ILE A 261 3.89 -1.50 5.82
N TYR A 262 3.64 -0.31 5.27
CA TYR A 262 3.19 -0.10 3.91
C TYR A 262 4.09 0.96 3.27
N PHE A 263 4.67 0.67 2.11
CA PHE A 263 5.62 1.54 1.44
C PHE A 263 4.94 2.32 0.32
N LEU A 264 4.59 3.58 0.60
CA LEU A 264 4.05 4.52 -0.39
C LEU A 264 5.19 5.20 -1.17
N PRO A 265 4.95 5.81 -2.33
CA PRO A 265 6.02 6.46 -3.11
C PRO A 265 6.78 7.57 -2.36
N ASP A 266 6.13 8.21 -1.39
CA ASP A 266 6.63 9.37 -0.66
C ASP A 266 7.07 9.07 0.80
N ARG A 267 6.51 8.03 1.42
CA ARG A 267 6.69 7.71 2.85
C ARG A 267 6.37 6.25 3.15
N ALA A 268 6.78 5.77 4.32
CA ALA A 268 6.29 4.52 4.89
C ALA A 268 5.17 4.78 5.90
N LEU A 269 4.12 3.95 5.90
CA LEU A 269 3.09 3.94 6.95
C LEU A 269 3.28 2.71 7.83
N VAL A 270 3.35 2.90 9.14
CA VAL A 270 3.36 1.83 10.14
C VAL A 270 1.98 1.75 10.77
N ARG A 271 1.42 0.53 10.82
CA ARG A 271 0.15 0.23 11.47
C ARG A 271 0.37 -0.63 12.70
N HIS A 272 -0.31 -0.31 13.80
CA HIS A 272 -0.42 -1.16 14.98
C HIS A 272 -1.89 -1.19 15.42
N GLY A 273 -2.59 -2.29 15.12
CA GLY A 273 -4.05 -2.38 15.30
C GLY A 273 -4.81 -1.33 14.47
N GLU A 274 -5.42 -0.36 15.14
CA GLU A 274 -6.14 0.78 14.53
C GLU A 274 -5.31 2.08 14.47
N GLN A 275 -4.08 2.05 14.98
CA GLN A 275 -3.19 3.21 15.01
C GLN A 275 -2.27 3.21 13.78
N TYR A 276 -2.04 4.40 13.23
CA TYR A 276 -1.16 4.61 12.08
C TYR A 276 -0.16 5.72 12.38
N ALA A 277 1.06 5.53 11.91
CA ALA A 277 2.12 6.54 11.92
C ALA A 277 2.75 6.61 10.54
N ASP A 278 3.07 7.81 10.06
CA ASP A 278 3.92 8.00 8.90
C ASP A 278 5.37 8.20 9.30
N ILE A 279 6.26 7.69 8.45
CA ILE A 279 7.70 7.88 8.56
C ILE A 279 8.21 8.29 7.17
N PRO A 280 8.76 9.49 7.01
CA PRO A 280 9.36 9.88 5.75
C PRO A 280 10.64 9.06 5.51
N TYR A 281 10.96 8.76 4.25
CA TYR A 281 12.06 7.85 3.93
C TYR A 281 13.44 8.32 4.43
N PHE A 282 13.66 9.63 4.56
CA PHE A 282 14.90 10.16 5.12
C PHE A 282 15.10 9.84 6.62
N GLN A 283 14.02 9.49 7.33
CA GLN A 283 14.05 9.04 8.74
C GLN A 283 13.94 7.52 8.88
N LEU A 284 13.78 6.79 7.78
CA LEU A 284 13.67 5.33 7.78
C LEU A 284 15.02 4.69 7.47
N GLY A 285 15.68 4.15 8.48
CA GLY A 285 16.85 3.30 8.31
C GLY A 285 16.44 1.90 7.86
N ALA A 286 17.07 1.39 6.80
CA ALA A 286 16.89 0.01 6.35
C ALA A 286 18.25 -0.69 6.27
N TYR A 287 18.41 -1.75 7.05
CA TYR A 287 19.66 -2.50 7.15
C TYR A 287 19.42 -3.95 6.75
N PHE A 288 20.26 -4.45 5.85
CA PHE A 288 20.27 -5.85 5.45
C PHE A 288 21.43 -6.57 6.13
N GLU A 289 21.15 -7.76 6.64
CA GLU A 289 22.16 -8.68 7.17
C GLU A 289 21.86 -10.10 6.67
N GLU A 290 22.89 -10.82 6.28
CA GLU A 290 22.77 -12.26 6.01
C GLU A 290 23.05 -13.04 7.28
N GLN A 291 22.20 -14.03 7.59
CA GLN A 291 22.36 -14.84 8.78
C GLN A 291 22.26 -16.34 8.49
N ARG A 292 22.93 -17.11 9.36
CA ARG A 292 22.82 -18.57 9.42
C ARG A 292 21.83 -18.94 10.51
N PHE A 293 20.76 -19.63 10.13
CA PHE A 293 19.69 -20.02 11.04
C PHE A 293 19.57 -21.54 11.10
N VAL A 294 19.53 -22.11 12.30
CA VAL A 294 19.32 -23.55 12.47
C VAL A 294 17.82 -23.83 12.45
N GLU A 295 17.33 -24.46 11.38
CA GLU A 295 15.91 -24.75 11.23
C GLU A 295 15.57 -26.08 11.91
N SER A 296 14.60 -26.04 12.83
CA SER A 296 14.13 -27.25 13.53
C SER A 296 12.82 -27.80 12.94
N GLY A 297 12.07 -26.94 12.24
CA GLY A 297 10.78 -27.27 11.63
C GLY A 297 10.89 -27.53 10.13
N THR A 298 9.81 -27.21 9.42
CA THR A 298 9.72 -27.31 7.97
C THR A 298 10.60 -26.25 7.31
N VAL A 299 11.42 -26.70 6.36
CA VAL A 299 12.34 -25.86 5.59
C VAL A 299 11.64 -25.31 4.35
N PRO A 300 11.73 -24.00 4.07
CA PRO A 300 11.28 -23.43 2.80
C PRO A 300 12.09 -23.98 1.63
N GLY A 301 11.45 -24.34 0.52
CA GLY A 301 12.12 -24.94 -0.64
C GLY A 301 12.99 -23.96 -1.44
N ASP A 302 12.79 -22.66 -1.24
CA ASP A 302 13.55 -21.57 -1.86
C ASP A 302 14.77 -21.14 -1.03
N ALA A 303 14.93 -21.64 0.20
CA ALA A 303 16.04 -21.32 1.08
C ALA A 303 17.29 -22.14 0.74
N GLN A 304 18.46 -21.51 0.79
CA GLN A 304 19.74 -22.20 0.59
C GLN A 304 20.20 -22.85 1.90
N THR A 305 20.37 -24.17 1.90
CA THR A 305 21.05 -24.88 2.99
C THR A 305 22.57 -24.69 2.87
N VAL A 306 23.20 -24.13 3.91
CA VAL A 306 24.65 -23.88 3.96
C VAL A 306 25.42 -24.88 4.80
N GLY A 307 24.73 -25.73 5.55
CA GLY A 307 25.34 -26.79 6.33
C GLY A 307 24.31 -27.54 7.16
N THR A 308 24.81 -28.39 8.06
CA THR A 308 23.99 -29.16 9.00
C THR A 308 24.66 -29.13 10.37
N THR A 309 23.85 -29.05 11.42
CA THR A 309 24.29 -29.20 12.81
C THR A 309 23.52 -30.34 13.47
N TRP A 310 23.94 -30.79 14.64
CA TRP A 310 23.19 -31.77 15.43
C TRP A 310 22.29 -31.06 16.42
N GLN A 311 21.06 -31.55 16.62
CA GLN A 311 20.13 -31.01 17.62
C GLN A 311 20.79 -30.90 19.00
N TYR A 312 21.61 -31.88 19.35
CA TYR A 312 22.52 -31.85 20.50
C TYR A 312 23.97 -31.97 20.03
N ALA A 313 24.64 -30.83 19.88
CA ALA A 313 26.03 -30.77 19.44
C ALA A 313 27.01 -30.84 20.63
N ASN A 314 28.10 -31.59 20.49
CA ASN A 314 29.20 -31.58 21.45
C ASN A 314 30.08 -30.31 21.26
N LYS A 315 31.10 -30.12 22.11
CA LYS A 315 32.02 -28.95 22.02
C LYS A 315 32.76 -28.84 20.67
N SER A 316 32.90 -29.93 19.94
CA SER A 316 33.53 -30.00 18.61
C SER A 316 32.53 -29.90 17.45
N GLY A 317 31.23 -29.67 17.71
CA GLY A 317 30.18 -29.57 16.68
C GLY A 317 29.63 -30.91 16.16
N GLY A 318 30.16 -32.04 16.65
CA GLY A 318 29.69 -33.39 16.29
C GLY A 318 28.49 -33.87 17.14
N PRO A 319 27.93 -35.06 16.84
CA PRO A 319 26.79 -35.59 17.57
C PRO A 319 27.16 -35.92 19.02
N ASP A 320 26.38 -35.43 19.99
CA ASP A 320 26.43 -35.95 21.33
C ASP A 320 25.72 -37.31 21.41
N ARG A 321 26.51 -38.37 21.61
CA ARG A 321 26.06 -39.77 21.67
C ARG A 321 25.28 -40.13 22.94
N ARG A 322 25.19 -39.24 23.93
CA ARG A 322 24.38 -39.47 25.14
C ARG A 322 22.88 -39.33 24.87
N TYR A 323 22.50 -38.66 23.79
CA TYR A 323 21.11 -38.50 23.38
C TYR A 323 20.76 -39.57 22.33
N LYS A 324 19.74 -40.38 22.64
CA LYS A 324 19.31 -41.50 21.79
C LYS A 324 18.70 -41.03 20.45
N ASP A 325 17.96 -39.92 20.48
CA ASP A 325 17.24 -39.35 19.32
C ASP A 325 17.84 -38.00 18.89
N ASN A 326 19.14 -37.99 18.60
CA ASN A 326 19.85 -36.79 18.15
C ASN A 326 19.83 -36.67 16.63
N ARG A 327 18.83 -35.96 16.07
CA ARG A 327 18.75 -35.73 14.62
C ARG A 327 19.65 -34.58 14.16
N GLN A 328 20.00 -34.59 12.88
CA GLN A 328 20.63 -33.43 12.23
C GLN A 328 19.58 -32.39 11.90
N LEU A 329 19.93 -31.12 12.13
CA LEU A 329 19.16 -29.94 11.78
C LEU A 329 19.91 -29.17 10.69
N PRO A 330 19.24 -28.77 9.62
CA PRO A 330 19.88 -28.02 8.56
C PRO A 330 20.09 -26.55 8.98
N ILE A 331 21.22 -26.00 8.54
CA ILE A 331 21.57 -24.59 8.73
C ILE A 331 21.21 -23.88 7.43
N MET A 332 20.22 -22.99 7.50
CA MET A 332 19.75 -22.20 6.38
C MET A 332 20.44 -20.84 6.31
N ARG A 333 20.56 -20.33 5.09
CA ARG A 333 20.96 -18.96 4.82
C ARG A 333 19.69 -18.12 4.63
N TYR A 334 19.40 -17.27 5.60
CA TYR A 334 18.28 -16.34 5.57
C TYR A 334 18.78 -14.90 5.47
N GLY A 335 17.95 -14.03 4.92
CA GLY A 335 18.18 -12.58 4.93
C GLY A 335 17.38 -11.93 6.03
N ARG A 336 18.01 -11.02 6.77
CA ARG A 336 17.37 -10.18 7.77
C ARG A 336 17.28 -8.76 7.27
N LEU A 337 16.08 -8.19 7.37
CA LEU A 337 15.81 -6.78 7.16
C LEU A 337 15.49 -6.14 8.51
N THR A 338 16.26 -5.15 8.89
CA THR A 338 16.03 -4.34 10.09
C THR A 338 15.63 -2.94 9.67
N LEU A 339 14.42 -2.53 10.04
CA LEU A 339 13.90 -1.18 9.82
C LEU A 339 13.95 -0.41 11.14
N THR A 340 14.54 0.77 11.11
CA THR A 340 14.65 1.64 12.29
C THR A 340 14.21 3.07 11.98
N SER A 341 13.81 3.81 13.00
CA SER A 341 13.65 5.27 12.89
C SER A 341 14.13 5.98 14.16
N PRO A 342 14.54 7.26 14.07
CA PRO A 342 14.84 8.08 15.24
C PRO A 342 13.65 8.20 16.21
N GLY A 343 12.43 8.06 15.70
CA GLY A 343 11.18 8.05 16.48
C GLY A 343 10.95 6.77 17.28
N GLY A 344 11.92 5.85 17.33
CA GLY A 344 11.85 4.62 18.12
C GLY A 344 11.18 3.44 17.39
N LEU A 345 11.02 3.50 16.07
CA LEU A 345 10.63 2.32 15.30
C LEU A 345 11.78 1.32 15.31
N LEU A 346 11.47 0.06 15.62
CA LEU A 346 12.32 -1.09 15.36
C LEU A 346 11.43 -2.24 14.87
N MET A 347 11.65 -2.69 13.64
CA MET A 347 10.99 -3.85 13.06
C MET A 347 12.05 -4.74 12.41
N ILE A 348 12.02 -6.03 12.71
CA ILE A 348 13.01 -6.99 12.22
C ILE A 348 12.27 -8.13 11.53
N TRP A 349 12.63 -8.36 10.27
CA TRP A 349 12.02 -9.37 9.41
C TRP A 349 13.06 -10.30 8.81
N ASP A 350 12.77 -11.60 8.88
CA ASP A 350 13.60 -12.64 8.30
C ASP A 350 12.93 -13.22 7.06
N PHE A 351 13.71 -13.47 6.01
CA PHE A 351 13.27 -13.94 4.71
C PHE A 351 14.02 -15.22 4.35
N SER A 352 13.32 -16.22 3.79
CA SER A 352 13.94 -17.46 3.29
C SER A 352 15.01 -17.19 2.22
N ARG A 353 14.82 -16.11 1.46
CA ARG A 353 15.71 -15.66 0.38
C ARG A 353 16.41 -14.35 0.73
N PRO A 354 17.76 -14.32 0.81
CA PRO A 354 18.50 -13.11 1.16
C PRO A 354 18.48 -11.99 0.10
N ASP A 355 18.25 -12.32 -1.17
CA ASP A 355 18.23 -11.34 -2.26
C ASP A 355 17.05 -10.36 -2.17
N VAL A 356 15.92 -10.81 -1.63
CA VAL A 356 14.70 -10.02 -1.46
C VAL A 356 14.89 -8.86 -0.46
N PRO A 357 15.27 -9.10 0.81
CA PRO A 357 15.50 -8.01 1.77
C PRO A 357 16.71 -7.13 1.40
N TYR A 358 17.71 -7.66 0.70
CA TYR A 358 18.82 -6.85 0.16
C TYR A 358 18.31 -5.82 -0.86
N ALA A 359 17.53 -6.26 -1.86
CA ALA A 359 16.95 -5.38 -2.85
C ALA A 359 16.04 -4.33 -2.18
N LEU A 360 15.18 -4.76 -1.25
CA LEU A 360 14.30 -3.86 -0.50
C LEU A 360 15.08 -2.80 0.29
N ALA A 361 16.10 -3.19 1.05
CA ALA A 361 16.94 -2.26 1.82
C ALA A 361 17.65 -1.25 0.90
N SER A 362 18.13 -1.69 -0.27
CA SER A 362 18.82 -0.83 -1.24
C SER A 362 17.90 0.24 -1.82
N VAL A 363 16.65 -0.12 -2.16
CA VAL A 363 15.65 0.81 -2.71
C VAL A 363 15.20 1.80 -1.64
N LEU A 364 14.88 1.33 -0.43
CA LEU A 364 14.47 2.19 0.68
C LEU A 364 15.55 3.23 1.03
N SER A 365 16.81 2.79 1.05
CA SER A 365 17.96 3.69 1.26
C SER A 365 18.14 4.71 0.15
N GLY A 366 17.73 4.37 -1.09
CA GLY A 366 17.75 5.28 -2.23
C GLY A 366 16.63 6.32 -2.17
N MET A 367 15.44 5.95 -1.69
CA MET A 367 14.30 6.85 -1.53
C MET A 367 14.56 7.95 -0.49
N GLY A 368 15.32 7.66 0.57
CA GLY A 368 15.65 8.63 1.62
C GLY A 368 16.59 9.77 1.19
N ARG A 369 17.31 9.63 0.07
CA ARG A 369 18.34 10.61 -0.36
C ARG A 369 17.83 11.77 -1.19
N THR A 370 16.62 11.71 -1.74
CA THR A 370 16.10 12.70 -2.71
C THR A 370 15.05 13.66 -2.17
N VAL A 371 14.68 13.55 -0.89
CA VAL A 371 13.69 14.45 -0.26
C VAL A 371 14.38 15.53 0.59
N GLY A 372 15.70 15.73 0.41
CA GLY A 372 16.52 16.71 1.15
C GLY A 372 16.74 18.00 0.39
#